data_AF-A0A962EIT2-F1
#
_entry.id   AF-A0A962EIT2-F1
#
_cell.length_a   1.000
_cell.length_b   1.000
_cell.length_c   1.000
_cell.angle_alpha   90.00
_cell.angle_beta   90.00
_cell.angle_gamma   90.00
#
_symmetry.space_group_name_H-M   'P 1'
#
loop_
_entity.id
_entity.type
_entity.pdbx_description
1 polymer ?
#
loop_
_entity_poly.entity_id
_entity_poly.type
_entity_poly.pdbx_seq_one_letter_code
_entity_poly.pdbx_strand_id
1 'polypeptide(L)'
;MAKDDPAHPKTCDLAFTRSSPYGSLAEPTYSGALSFLRRRYSKDLSGVDVAVVGVPFDLATTNRPGTRLGPRAIRAASASLAWCGPYAWDIDPCETLNIVDWGDVWFDQGRPELIPDLIEAAFAGIAAAG
;
A
#
# COMPACT_ATOMS: atom_id res chain seq x y z
N MET A 1 20.14 -19.49 8.94
CA MET A 1 20.18 -18.35 7.99
C MET A 1 20.47 -17.10 8.80
N ALA A 2 21.45 -16.29 8.40
CA ALA A 2 21.74 -15.05 9.11
C ALA A 2 20.50 -14.14 9.04
N LYS A 3 20.12 -13.54 10.17
CA LYS A 3 19.04 -12.54 10.24
C LYS A 3 19.39 -11.43 9.25
N ASP A 4 18.46 -11.04 8.38
CA ASP A 4 18.67 -9.91 7.47
C ASP A 4 19.05 -8.69 8.30
N ASP A 5 20.16 -8.03 7.93
CA ASP A 5 20.59 -6.79 8.55
C ASP A 5 19.74 -5.65 7.96
N PRO A 6 18.81 -5.07 8.72
CA PRO A 6 17.92 -4.04 8.20
C PRO A 6 18.65 -2.76 7.80
N ALA A 7 19.90 -2.54 8.25
CA ALA A 7 20.69 -1.37 7.87
C ALA A 7 21.40 -1.53 6.50
N HIS A 8 21.59 -2.76 6.01
CA HIS A 8 22.32 -3.04 4.78
C HIS A 8 21.48 -3.91 3.84
N PRO A 9 20.63 -3.30 3.00
CA PRO A 9 19.73 -4.03 2.12
C PRO A 9 20.52 -4.87 1.10
N LYS A 10 20.25 -6.18 1.09
CA LYS A 10 20.83 -7.14 0.13
C LYS A 10 19.89 -7.48 -1.03
N THR A 11 18.65 -7.01 -0.96
CA THR A 11 17.58 -7.26 -1.92
C THR A 11 16.81 -5.98 -2.19
N CYS A 12 16.05 -5.96 -3.29
CA CYS A 12 15.24 -4.85 -3.75
C CYS A 12 13.89 -5.41 -4.22
N ASP A 13 12.92 -4.52 -4.43
CA ASP A 13 11.59 -4.84 -4.91
C ASP A 13 10.80 -5.71 -3.92
N LEU A 14 10.90 -5.39 -2.62
CA LEU A 14 10.28 -6.18 -1.55
C LEU A 14 8.76 -6.24 -1.63
N ALA A 15 8.15 -5.30 -2.36
CA ALA A 15 6.73 -5.39 -2.73
C ALA A 15 6.37 -6.70 -3.47
N PHE A 16 7.35 -7.34 -4.12
CA PHE A 16 7.19 -8.61 -4.83
C PHE A 16 8.01 -9.74 -4.20
N THR A 17 9.22 -9.45 -3.73
CA THR A 17 10.24 -10.47 -3.42
C THR A 17 10.34 -10.86 -1.95
N ARG A 18 9.68 -10.13 -1.03
CA ARG A 18 9.76 -10.41 0.40
C ARG A 18 9.26 -11.82 0.74
N SER A 19 9.99 -12.51 1.62
CA SER A 19 9.69 -13.88 2.06
C SER A 19 8.65 -13.96 3.17
N SER A 20 8.58 -12.93 4.02
CA SER A 20 7.65 -12.83 5.15
C SER A 20 6.74 -11.60 4.99
N PRO A 21 5.45 -11.67 5.34
CA PRO A 21 4.58 -10.52 5.41
C PRO A 21 4.85 -9.65 6.65
N TYR A 22 5.86 -9.93 7.47
CA TYR A 22 6.17 -9.11 8.65
C TYR A 22 7.53 -8.43 8.53
N GLY A 23 7.73 -7.41 9.34
CA GLY A 23 8.96 -6.62 9.45
C GLY A 23 9.02 -5.41 8.52
N SER A 24 9.78 -4.42 8.98
CA SER A 24 10.32 -3.32 8.20
C SER A 24 11.72 -3.68 7.72
N LEU A 25 11.96 -3.50 6.43
CA LEU A 25 13.23 -3.85 5.79
C LEU A 25 13.63 -2.66 4.91
N ALA A 26 14.89 -2.24 5.02
CA ALA A 26 15.38 -1.18 4.16
C ALA A 26 15.38 -1.62 2.70
N GLU A 27 15.12 -0.65 1.82
CA GLU A 27 15.44 -0.69 0.40
C GLU A 27 16.13 0.64 0.06
N PRO A 28 16.94 0.72 -1.02
CA PRO A 28 17.38 2.01 -1.53
C PRO A 28 16.16 2.90 -1.80
N THR A 29 15.98 3.97 -1.03
CA THR A 29 14.74 4.80 -1.02
C THR A 29 14.35 5.32 -2.40
N TYR A 30 15.35 5.55 -3.27
CA TYR A 30 15.22 6.07 -4.63
C TYR A 30 14.97 4.99 -5.71
N SER A 31 14.86 3.71 -5.33
CA SER A 31 14.65 2.58 -6.25
C SER A 31 13.53 1.66 -5.75
N GLY A 32 13.36 0.51 -6.39
CA GLY A 32 12.46 -0.56 -5.98
C GLY A 32 10.99 -0.31 -6.28
N ALA A 33 10.20 -1.37 -6.32
CA ALA A 33 8.75 -1.33 -6.47
C ALA A 33 8.07 -0.46 -5.38
N LEU A 34 7.28 0.52 -5.82
CA LEU A 34 6.67 1.54 -4.96
C LEU A 34 5.24 1.15 -4.56
N SER A 35 5.08 0.07 -3.80
CA SER A 35 3.88 -0.12 -2.97
C SER A 35 3.95 0.78 -1.73
N PHE A 36 2.81 0.98 -1.08
CA PHE A 36 2.73 1.67 0.20
C PHE A 36 3.66 0.99 1.21
N LEU A 37 4.60 1.74 1.80
CA LEU A 37 5.61 1.26 2.76
C LEU A 37 6.33 -0.02 2.31
N ARG A 38 6.54 -0.24 1.00
CA ARG A 38 7.15 -1.47 0.45
C ARG A 38 6.42 -2.76 0.85
N ARG A 39 5.13 -2.65 1.19
CA ARG A 39 4.26 -3.79 1.52
C ARG A 39 3.98 -4.64 0.29
N ARG A 40 3.67 -5.92 0.49
CA ARG A 40 3.43 -6.82 -0.65
C ARG A 40 2.22 -6.34 -1.45
N TYR A 41 2.35 -6.32 -2.78
CA TYR A 41 1.17 -6.18 -3.65
C TYR A 41 0.36 -7.48 -3.63
N SER A 42 -0.91 -7.42 -3.25
CA SER A 42 -1.79 -8.59 -3.24
C SER A 42 -3.26 -8.21 -3.38
N LYS A 43 -3.99 -8.94 -4.22
CA LYS A 43 -5.47 -8.92 -4.23
C LYS A 43 -6.07 -10.00 -3.33
N ASP A 44 -5.26 -10.98 -2.91
CA ASP A 44 -5.63 -11.99 -1.92
C ASP A 44 -5.54 -11.37 -0.52
N LEU A 45 -6.64 -11.47 0.22
CA LEU A 45 -6.84 -10.94 1.57
C LEU A 45 -6.76 -12.03 2.64
N SER A 46 -6.43 -13.26 2.27
CA SER A 46 -6.32 -14.36 3.23
C SER A 46 -5.27 -14.06 4.32
N GLY A 47 -5.74 -14.02 5.58
CA GLY A 47 -4.89 -13.73 6.74
C GLY A 47 -4.29 -12.32 6.77
N VAL A 48 -4.84 -11.37 6.00
CA VAL A 48 -4.44 -9.96 5.99
C VAL A 48 -5.13 -9.22 7.12
N ASP A 49 -4.36 -8.48 7.93
CA ASP A 49 -4.92 -7.64 9.01
C ASP A 49 -5.29 -6.24 8.50
N VAL A 50 -4.52 -5.71 7.55
CA VAL A 50 -4.72 -4.37 6.99
C VAL A 50 -4.48 -4.37 5.48
N ALA A 51 -5.50 -3.95 4.72
CA ALA A 51 -5.39 -3.68 3.29
C ALA A 51 -5.29 -2.18 3.03
N VAL A 52 -4.21 -1.75 2.38
CA VAL A 52 -4.07 -0.36 1.90
C VAL A 52 -4.66 -0.28 0.50
N VAL A 53 -5.68 0.56 0.34
CA VAL A 53 -6.47 0.67 -0.88
C VAL A 53 -6.46 2.11 -1.37
N GLY A 54 -6.12 2.32 -2.63
CA GLY A 54 -6.24 3.62 -3.28
C GLY A 54 -7.56 3.79 -4.02
N VAL A 55 -8.15 4.98 -3.93
CA VAL A 55 -9.29 5.40 -4.75
C VAL A 55 -8.84 6.60 -5.61
N PRO A 56 -8.41 6.37 -6.86
CA PRO A 56 -7.86 7.43 -7.71
C PRO A 56 -8.99 8.25 -8.37
N PHE A 57 -9.73 9.03 -7.57
CA PHE A 57 -10.91 9.77 -8.00
C PHE A 57 -10.80 11.27 -7.72
N ASP A 58 -11.27 12.11 -8.66
CA ASP A 58 -11.38 13.56 -8.47
C ASP A 58 -12.48 14.24 -9.33
N LEU A 59 -13.40 13.47 -9.92
CA LEU A 59 -14.45 14.05 -10.79
C LEU A 59 -15.46 14.90 -10.02
N ALA A 60 -15.52 14.79 -8.70
CA ALA A 60 -16.34 15.63 -7.82
C ALA A 60 -15.66 16.95 -7.40
N THR A 61 -14.44 17.23 -7.86
CA THR A 61 -13.74 18.47 -7.50
C THR A 61 -14.36 19.70 -8.18
N THR A 62 -14.52 20.80 -7.42
CA THR A 62 -15.20 22.02 -7.91
C THR A 62 -14.27 23.05 -8.54
N ASN A 63 -12.95 22.91 -8.39
CA ASN A 63 -11.97 23.88 -8.89
C ASN A 63 -10.72 23.21 -9.48
N ARG A 64 -9.73 22.85 -8.64
CA ARG A 64 -8.46 22.27 -9.12
C ARG A 64 -8.51 20.74 -9.02
N PRO A 65 -8.46 20.00 -10.15
CA PRO A 65 -8.34 18.55 -10.14
C PRO A 65 -6.90 18.12 -9.80
N GLY A 66 -6.70 16.82 -9.55
CA GLY A 66 -5.38 16.23 -9.31
C GLY A 66 -5.36 15.12 -8.25
N THR A 67 -6.38 15.03 -7.39
CA THR A 67 -6.41 14.02 -6.32
C THR A 67 -6.49 12.59 -6.85
N ARG A 68 -6.87 12.39 -8.12
CA ARG A 68 -6.79 11.07 -8.76
C ARG A 68 -5.37 10.49 -8.80
N LEU A 69 -4.34 11.33 -8.76
CA LEU A 69 -2.93 10.92 -8.72
C LEU A 69 -2.41 10.72 -7.29
N GLY A 70 -3.24 11.04 -6.28
CA GLY A 70 -2.92 11.00 -4.86
C GLY A 70 -2.41 9.64 -4.39
N PRO A 71 -3.12 8.51 -4.63
CA PRO A 71 -2.67 7.19 -4.18
C PRO A 71 -1.25 6.86 -4.64
N ARG A 72 -0.94 7.11 -5.92
CA ARG A 72 0.41 6.91 -6.47
C ARG A 72 1.45 7.82 -5.80
N ALA A 73 1.12 9.09 -5.57
CA ALA A 73 2.02 10.03 -4.92
C ALA A 73 2.32 9.63 -3.46
N ILE A 74 1.30 9.18 -2.72
CA ILE A 74 1.45 8.70 -1.34
C ILE A 74 2.32 7.45 -1.29
N ARG A 75 2.12 6.47 -2.19
CA ARG A 75 3.00 5.30 -2.26
C ARG A 75 4.46 5.69 -2.49
N ALA A 76 4.73 6.58 -3.45
CA ALA A 76 6.08 7.07 -3.71
C ALA A 76 6.69 7.79 -2.50
N ALA A 77 5.93 8.67 -1.84
CA ALA A 77 6.38 9.38 -0.65
C ALA A 77 6.64 8.45 0.55
N SER A 78 5.85 7.37 0.68
CA SER A 78 5.97 6.41 1.78
C SER A 78 7.28 5.60 1.76
N ALA A 79 8.00 5.56 0.63
CA ALA A 79 9.27 4.85 0.51
C ALA A 79 10.32 5.28 1.54
N SER A 80 10.34 6.56 1.93
CA SER A 80 11.27 7.09 2.94
C SER A 80 10.95 6.66 4.37
N LEU A 81 9.76 6.10 4.60
CA LEU A 81 9.27 5.66 5.91
C LEU A 81 9.39 4.15 6.12
N ALA A 82 9.77 3.38 5.08
CA ALA A 82 9.69 1.92 5.09
C ALA A 82 10.91 1.21 5.70
N TRP A 83 12.01 1.93 5.95
CA TRP A 83 13.29 1.34 6.36
C TRP A 83 13.40 1.11 7.87
N CYS A 84 12.53 1.71 8.68
CA CYS A 84 12.48 1.52 10.13
C CYS A 84 11.06 1.71 10.67
N GLY A 85 10.87 1.33 11.93
CA GLY A 85 9.63 1.60 12.64
C GLY A 85 9.37 3.11 12.81
N PRO A 86 8.10 3.53 12.95
CA PRO A 86 7.75 4.93 13.12
C PRO A 86 8.43 5.58 14.32
N TYR A 87 8.96 6.79 14.14
CA TYR A 87 9.61 7.52 15.23
C TYR A 87 8.63 7.80 16.39
N ALA A 88 9.12 7.64 17.62
CA ALA A 88 8.37 7.82 18.87
C ALA A 88 7.21 6.84 19.09
N TRP A 89 7.18 5.72 18.37
CA TRP A 89 6.26 4.61 18.63
C TRP A 89 7.04 3.48 19.31
N ASP A 90 6.42 2.86 20.32
CA ASP A 90 6.99 1.67 20.99
C ASP A 90 6.77 0.39 20.17
N ILE A 91 6.01 0.47 19.07
CA ILE A 91 5.66 -0.64 18.20
C ILE A 91 5.93 -0.29 16.74
N ASP A 92 6.40 -1.28 15.97
CA ASP A 92 6.37 -1.24 14.51
C ASP A 92 5.12 -2.00 14.01
N PRO A 93 4.14 -1.33 13.39
CA PRO A 93 2.97 -1.99 12.82
C PRO A 93 3.34 -3.06 11.79
N CYS A 94 4.43 -2.88 11.04
CA CYS A 94 4.86 -3.85 10.05
C CYS A 94 5.38 -5.15 10.66
N GLU A 95 5.85 -5.13 11.91
CA GLU A 95 6.28 -6.33 12.64
C GLU A 95 5.11 -7.14 13.20
N THR A 96 3.97 -6.50 13.46
CA THR A 96 2.84 -7.09 14.19
C THR A 96 1.62 -7.37 13.31
N LEU A 97 1.45 -6.63 12.21
CA LEU A 97 0.30 -6.74 11.32
C LEU A 97 0.72 -7.22 9.92
N ASN A 98 -0.05 -8.15 9.36
CA ASN A 98 0.06 -8.53 7.96
C ASN A 98 -0.61 -7.45 7.09
N ILE A 99 0.20 -6.47 6.68
CA ILE A 99 -0.23 -5.35 5.85
C ILE A 99 0.06 -5.63 4.38
N VAL A 100 -0.93 -5.45 3.50
CA VAL A 100 -0.77 -5.53 2.04
C VAL A 100 -1.13 -4.21 1.37
N ASP A 101 -0.46 -3.92 0.25
CA ASP A 101 -0.96 -2.93 -0.69
C ASP A 101 -1.90 -3.64 -1.67
N TRP A 102 -3.20 -3.38 -1.52
CA TRP A 102 -4.22 -3.97 -2.37
C TRP A 102 -4.24 -3.34 -3.76
N GLY A 103 -3.50 -2.25 -3.96
CA GLY A 103 -3.56 -1.45 -5.17
C GLY A 103 -4.76 -0.51 -5.15
N ASP A 104 -5.34 -0.28 -6.33
CA ASP A 104 -6.40 0.71 -6.51
C ASP A 104 -7.73 0.06 -6.85
N VAL A 105 -8.82 0.73 -6.48
CA VAL A 105 -10.17 0.40 -6.95
C VAL A 105 -10.29 0.81 -8.42
N TRP A 106 -10.72 -0.13 -9.26
CA TRP A 106 -10.98 0.13 -10.67
C TRP A 106 -12.43 0.60 -10.86
N PHE A 107 -12.62 1.59 -11.72
CA PHE A 107 -13.93 2.05 -12.19
C PHE A 107 -13.78 2.74 -13.55
N ASP A 108 -14.84 2.72 -14.35
CA ASP A 108 -14.88 3.38 -15.65
C ASP A 108 -15.13 4.89 -15.51
N GLN A 109 -14.13 5.69 -15.89
CA GLN A 109 -14.20 7.16 -15.83
C GLN A 109 -15.22 7.74 -16.84
N GLY A 110 -15.59 6.99 -17.88
CA GLY A 110 -16.60 7.37 -18.86
C GLY A 110 -18.04 7.20 -18.35
N ARG A 111 -18.23 6.56 -17.19
CA ARG A 111 -19.53 6.29 -16.57
C ARG A 111 -19.55 6.79 -15.11
N PRO A 112 -19.40 8.11 -14.88
CA PRO A 112 -19.24 8.68 -13.54
C PRO A 112 -20.41 8.39 -12.60
N GLU A 113 -21.60 8.20 -13.14
CA GLU A 113 -22.80 7.85 -12.38
C GLU A 113 -22.73 6.46 -11.73
N LEU A 114 -21.87 5.56 -12.23
CA LEU A 114 -21.67 4.22 -11.68
C LEU A 114 -20.55 4.17 -10.63
N ILE A 115 -19.71 5.20 -10.54
CA ILE A 115 -18.49 5.19 -9.72
C ILE A 115 -18.79 5.01 -8.22
N PRO A 116 -19.78 5.70 -7.62
CA PRO A 116 -20.10 5.52 -6.20
C PRO A 116 -20.40 4.05 -5.86
N ASP A 117 -21.30 3.42 -6.60
CA ASP A 117 -21.69 2.01 -6.40
C ASP A 117 -20.51 1.05 -6.57
N LEU A 118 -19.62 1.31 -7.54
CA LEU A 118 -18.42 0.50 -7.76
C LEU A 118 -17.42 0.61 -6.61
N ILE A 119 -17.25 1.81 -6.04
CA ILE A 119 -16.40 2.03 -4.87
C ILE A 119 -17.00 1.30 -3.67
N GLU A 120 -18.30 1.46 -3.42
CA GLU A 120 -19.01 0.78 -2.33
C GLU A 120 -18.89 -0.74 -2.44
N ALA A 121 -19.13 -1.30 -3.64
CA ALA A 121 -19.01 -2.73 -3.88
C ALA A 121 -17.58 -3.25 -3.65
N ALA A 122 -16.56 -2.49 -4.06
CA ALA A 122 -15.16 -2.86 -3.81
C ALA A 122 -14.84 -2.92 -2.31
N PHE A 123 -15.24 -1.89 -1.54
CA PHE A 123 -15.01 -1.90 -0.10
C PHE A 123 -15.85 -2.92 0.64
N ALA A 124 -17.09 -3.19 0.20
CA ALA A 124 -17.92 -4.27 0.74
C ALA A 124 -17.24 -5.64 0.54
N GLY A 125 -16.66 -5.89 -0.64
CA GLY A 125 -15.91 -7.11 -0.91
C GLY A 125 -14.66 -7.26 -0.05
N ILE A 126 -13.93 -6.16 0.19
CA ILE A 126 -12.74 -6.15 1.06
C ILE A 126 -13.15 -6.41 2.52
N ALA A 127 -14.18 -5.73 3.01
CA ALA A 127 -14.67 -5.89 4.39
C ALA A 127 -15.35 -7.25 4.65
N ALA A 128 -15.84 -7.92 3.60
CA ALA A 128 -16.36 -9.28 3.73
C ALA A 128 -15.26 -10.35 3.85
N ALA A 129 -14.00 -10.01 3.55
CA ALA A 129 -12.88 -10.93 3.59
C ALA A 129 -12.30 -11.16 5.00
N GLY A 130 -12.67 -10.34 5.99
CA GLY A 130 -12.20 -10.41 7.37
C GLY A 130 -12.40 -9.10 8.12
#